data_AF-A0A950PND9-F1
#
_entry.id   AF-A0A950PND9-F1
#
_cell.length_a   1.000
_cell.length_b   1.000
_cell.length_c   1.000
_cell.angle_alpha   90.00
_cell.angle_beta   90.00
_cell.angle_gamma   90.00
#
_symmetry.space_group_name_H-M   'P 1'
#
loop_
_entity.id
_entity.type
_entity.pdbx_description
1 polymer ?
#
loop_
_entity_poly.entity_id
_entity_poly.type
_entity_poly.pdbx_seq_one_letter_code
_entity_poly.pdbx_strand_id
1 'polypeptide(L)'
;MSTAQEWTPPQLRPEHELVAMIEHVTTNGYSSNKHDGYDKGLLAALNWAVGRTEQPPVSKAPLGRSVNGTDAKREQYRAYEAMKGGIAEPELREVAQEKGRGYLTGAENTLAWAIGGDALWAPWET
;
A
#
# COMPACT_ATOMS: atom_id res chain seq x y z
N MET A 1 -10.06 -33.47 12.59
CA MET A 1 -8.83 -32.80 13.08
C MET A 1 -8.56 -31.66 12.13
N SER A 2 -8.64 -30.41 12.60
CA SER A 2 -8.36 -29.23 11.77
C SER A 2 -6.85 -29.12 11.64
N THR A 3 -6.30 -29.27 10.44
CA THR A 3 -4.92 -28.87 10.17
C THR A 3 -4.89 -27.36 10.33
N ALA A 4 -4.29 -26.87 11.42
CA ALA A 4 -3.96 -25.47 11.53
C ALA A 4 -3.08 -25.13 10.31
N GLN A 5 -3.63 -24.37 9.38
CA GLN A 5 -2.89 -23.90 8.21
C GLN A 5 -1.72 -23.07 8.73
N GLU A 6 -0.51 -23.53 8.47
CA GLU A 6 0.71 -22.90 8.97
C GLU A 6 0.76 -21.47 8.43
N TRP A 7 0.68 -20.49 9.32
CA TRP A 7 0.65 -19.09 8.93
C TRP A 7 2.02 -18.73 8.34
N THR A 8 2.05 -18.44 7.04
CA THR A 8 3.25 -17.95 6.37
C THR A 8 3.20 -16.43 6.31
N PRO A 9 4.19 -15.72 6.89
CA PRO A 9 4.25 -14.27 6.78
C PRO A 9 4.33 -13.86 5.31
N PRO A 10 3.58 -12.82 4.89
CA PRO A 10 3.74 -12.26 3.55
C PRO A 10 5.18 -11.77 3.35
N GLN A 11 5.70 -11.99 2.15
CA GLN A 11 6.97 -11.43 1.71
C GLN A 11 6.70 -10.23 0.82
N LEU A 12 7.58 -9.23 0.87
CA LEU A 12 7.56 -8.17 -0.12
C LEU A 12 8.03 -8.72 -1.46
N ARG A 13 7.42 -8.23 -2.54
CA ARG A 13 7.96 -8.36 -3.89
C ARG A 13 9.41 -7.86 -3.92
N PRO A 14 10.24 -8.41 -4.82
CA PRO A 14 11.62 -7.95 -4.99
C PRO A 14 11.69 -6.43 -5.21
N GLU A 15 12.71 -5.79 -4.62
CA GLU A 15 12.86 -4.33 -4.70
C GLU A 15 12.87 -3.81 -6.14
N HIS A 16 13.48 -4.53 -7.08
CA HIS A 16 13.51 -4.12 -8.49
C HIS A 16 12.13 -4.04 -9.13
N GLU A 17 11.17 -4.91 -8.75
CA GLU A 17 9.79 -4.83 -9.24
C GLU A 17 9.07 -3.61 -8.66
N LEU A 18 9.27 -3.34 -7.38
CA LEU A 18 8.68 -2.18 -6.71
C LEU A 18 9.21 -0.87 -7.33
N VAL A 19 10.53 -0.80 -7.60
CA VAL A 19 11.17 0.34 -8.26
C VAL A 19 10.65 0.50 -9.70
N ALA A 20 10.55 -0.58 -10.47
CA ALA A 20 9.97 -0.54 -11.82
C ALA A 20 8.53 -0.03 -11.81
N MET A 21 7.74 -0.37 -10.79
CA MET A 21 6.37 0.13 -10.66
C MET A 21 6.36 1.63 -10.35
N ILE A 22 7.26 2.12 -9.50
CA ILE A 22 7.40 3.57 -9.24
C ILE A 22 7.67 4.32 -10.55
N GLU A 23 8.62 3.84 -11.35
CA GLU A 23 8.98 4.43 -12.63
C GLU A 23 7.81 4.42 -13.61
N HIS A 24 7.10 3.28 -13.69
CA HIS A 24 5.93 3.14 -14.54
C HIS A 24 4.83 4.15 -14.17
N VAL A 25 4.43 4.21 -12.89
CA VAL A 25 3.37 5.11 -12.42
C VAL A 25 3.78 6.57 -12.55
N THR A 26 5.04 6.89 -12.28
CA THR A 26 5.55 8.28 -12.43
C THR A 26 5.51 8.74 -13.90
N THR A 27 5.79 7.83 -14.84
CA THR A 27 5.85 8.16 -16.28
C THR A 27 4.46 8.17 -16.93
N ASN A 28 3.63 7.17 -16.61
CA ASN A 28 2.40 6.90 -17.34
C ASN A 28 1.14 7.30 -16.57
N GLY A 29 1.25 7.50 -15.25
CA GLY A 29 0.11 7.41 -14.34
C GLY A 29 -0.36 5.96 -14.20
N TYR A 30 -1.42 5.77 -13.41
CA TYR A 30 -2.07 4.44 -13.27
C TYR A 30 -3.59 4.56 -13.35
N SER A 31 -4.16 5.57 -12.71
CA SER A 31 -5.58 5.90 -12.78
C SER A 31 -5.88 6.82 -13.96
N SER A 32 -6.99 6.54 -14.67
CA SER A 32 -7.55 7.47 -15.64
C SER A 32 -8.14 8.72 -14.98
N ASN A 33 -8.44 8.67 -13.68
CA ASN A 33 -8.92 9.79 -12.89
C ASN A 33 -7.78 10.43 -12.10
N LYS A 34 -7.14 11.46 -12.68
CA LYS A 34 -5.99 12.15 -12.05
C LYS A 34 -6.34 12.96 -10.80
N HIS A 35 -7.63 13.16 -10.51
CA HIS A 35 -8.10 14.05 -9.45
C HIS A 35 -8.46 13.33 -8.15
N ASP A 36 -8.59 12.00 -8.14
CA ASP A 36 -8.98 11.25 -6.93
C ASP A 36 -7.82 10.93 -5.98
N GLY A 37 -6.58 11.16 -6.42
CA GLY A 37 -5.37 10.91 -5.64
C GLY A 37 -4.88 9.46 -5.65
N TYR A 38 -5.46 8.57 -6.46
CA TYR A 38 -5.08 7.16 -6.53
C TYR A 38 -3.59 6.96 -6.81
N ASP A 39 -3.05 7.60 -7.86
CA ASP A 39 -1.63 7.51 -8.24
C ASP A 39 -0.71 8.01 -7.11
N LYS A 40 -1.15 9.00 -6.33
CA LYS A 40 -0.40 9.50 -5.17
C LYS A 40 -0.34 8.47 -4.05
N GLY A 41 -1.45 7.76 -3.80
CA GLY A 41 -1.50 6.66 -2.83
C GLY A 41 -0.60 5.50 -3.24
N LEU A 42 -0.62 5.17 -4.54
CA LEU A 42 0.26 4.20 -5.18
C LEU A 42 1.74 4.53 -4.95
N LEU A 43 2.15 5.74 -5.33
CA LEU A 43 3.53 6.18 -5.18
C LEU A 43 3.95 6.28 -3.71
N ALA A 44 3.08 6.73 -2.81
CA ALA A 44 3.38 6.79 -1.38
C ALA A 44 3.65 5.38 -0.81
N ALA A 45 2.79 4.41 -1.13
CA ALA A 45 2.95 3.04 -0.70
C ALA A 45 4.21 2.37 -1.27
N LEU A 46 4.50 2.55 -2.57
CA LEU A 46 5.71 1.98 -3.19
C LEU A 46 6.98 2.58 -2.60
N ASN A 47 7.07 3.92 -2.51
CA ASN A 47 8.27 4.59 -1.97
C ASN A 47 8.51 4.21 -0.51
N TRP A 48 7.45 4.04 0.29
CA TRP A 48 7.59 3.54 1.65
C TRP A 48 8.05 2.08 1.67
N ALA A 49 7.46 1.20 0.86
CA ALA A 49 7.82 -0.21 0.82
C ALA A 49 9.28 -0.46 0.43
N VAL A 50 9.86 0.36 -0.46
CA VAL A 50 11.30 0.30 -0.82
C VAL A 50 12.20 1.11 0.12
N GLY A 51 11.64 1.75 1.15
CA GLY A 51 12.40 2.54 2.13
C GLY A 51 12.92 3.90 1.62
N ARG A 52 12.38 4.43 0.51
CA ARG A 52 12.68 5.79 0.03
C ARG A 52 12.03 6.87 0.89
N THR A 53 10.97 6.51 1.63
CA THR A 53 10.32 7.39 2.61
C THR A 53 10.19 6.66 3.94
N GLU A 54 10.52 7.34 5.04
CA GLU A 54 10.36 6.77 6.39
C GLU A 54 8.89 6.70 6.82
N GLN A 55 8.08 7.62 6.31
CA GLN A 55 6.68 7.78 6.67
C GLN A 55 5.79 6.75 5.94
N PRO A 56 5.03 5.91 6.68
CA PRO A 56 3.99 5.09 6.09
C PRO A 56 2.87 5.90 5.42
N PRO A 57 2.19 5.36 4.40
CA PRO A 57 1.14 6.08 3.67
C PRO A 57 -0.11 6.39 4.51
N VAL A 58 -0.37 5.64 5.59
CA VAL A 58 -1.55 5.78 6.45
C VAL A 58 -1.16 5.97 7.92
N SER A 59 -0.27 5.15 8.45
CA SER A 59 0.21 5.28 9.82
C SER A 59 0.97 6.59 10.02
N LYS A 60 0.81 7.22 11.18
CA LYS A 60 1.49 8.50 11.51
C LYS A 60 2.92 8.35 11.97
N ALA A 61 3.32 7.17 12.48
CA ALA A 61 4.65 6.96 13.02
C ALA A 61 5.54 6.17 12.04
N PRO A 62 6.81 6.58 11.83
CA PRO A 62 7.78 5.80 11.08
C PRO A 62 8.13 4.51 11.84
N LEU A 63 8.55 3.48 11.10
CA LEU A 63 8.92 2.17 11.68
C LEU A 63 10.30 2.18 12.37
N GLY A 64 11.19 3.11 11.98
CA GLY A 64 12.59 3.13 12.45
C GLY A 64 13.46 1.97 11.93
N ARG A 65 12.95 1.19 10.97
CA ARG A 65 13.64 0.07 10.32
C ARG A 65 13.06 -0.16 8.91
N SER A 66 13.73 -0.98 8.11
CA SER A 66 13.22 -1.40 6.79
C SER A 66 11.87 -2.11 6.89
N VAL A 67 11.03 -1.85 5.89
CA VAL A 67 9.70 -2.45 5.73
C VAL A 67 9.84 -3.93 5.37
N ASN A 68 9.03 -4.79 5.99
CA ASN A 68 8.85 -6.17 5.56
C ASN A 68 7.39 -6.44 5.15
N GLY A 69 7.10 -7.64 4.64
CA GLY A 69 5.75 -7.94 4.13
C GLY A 69 4.67 -7.94 5.23
N THR A 70 5.02 -8.23 6.48
CA THR A 70 4.08 -8.12 7.61
C THR A 70 3.72 -6.66 7.89
N ASP A 71 4.68 -5.75 7.80
CA ASP A 71 4.43 -4.31 7.95
C ASP A 71 3.55 -3.79 6.80
N ALA A 72 3.87 -4.17 5.57
CA ALA A 72 3.05 -3.84 4.40
C ALA A 72 1.63 -4.38 4.51
N LYS A 73 1.43 -5.61 5.02
CA LYS A 73 0.10 -6.18 5.28
C LYS A 73 -0.69 -5.41 6.33
N ARG A 74 -0.04 -4.98 7.41
CA ARG A 74 -0.68 -4.18 8.48
C ARG A 74 -1.09 -2.81 7.95
N GLU A 75 -0.23 -2.20 7.16
CA GLU A 75 -0.48 -0.90 6.56
C GLU A 75 -1.58 -0.97 5.48
N GLN A 76 -1.61 -2.06 4.68
CA GLN A 76 -2.72 -2.37 3.78
C GLN A 76 -4.05 -2.40 4.56
N TYR A 77 -4.08 -3.12 5.68
CA TYR A 77 -5.28 -3.23 6.52
C TYR A 77 -5.72 -1.86 7.07
N ARG A 78 -4.78 -1.01 7.50
CA ARG A 78 -5.09 0.36 7.94
C ARG A 78 -5.69 1.20 6.81
N ALA A 79 -5.15 1.11 5.60
CA ALA A 79 -5.71 1.77 4.42
C ALA A 79 -7.15 1.32 4.14
N TYR A 80 -7.40 0.00 4.22
CA TYR A 80 -8.73 -0.59 4.07
C TYR A 80 -9.73 -0.10 5.13
N GLU A 81 -9.35 -0.12 6.41
CA GLU A 81 -10.21 0.35 7.51
C GLU A 81 -10.51 1.85 7.39
N ALA A 82 -9.51 2.66 7.04
CA ALA A 82 -9.66 4.09 6.78
C ALA A 82 -10.68 4.36 5.65
N MET A 83 -10.69 3.55 4.60
CA MET A 83 -11.69 3.66 3.51
C MET A 83 -13.10 3.28 3.96
N LYS A 84 -13.25 2.23 4.76
CA LYS A 84 -14.57 1.72 5.17
C LYS A 84 -15.24 2.57 6.24
N GLY A 85 -14.53 3.54 6.81
CA GLY A 85 -14.99 4.20 8.02
C GLY A 85 -15.14 3.19 9.16
N GLY A 86 -14.32 2.12 9.16
CA GLY A 86 -14.19 1.17 10.26
C GLY A 86 -13.47 1.87 11.40
N ILE A 87 -14.23 2.65 12.18
CA ILE A 87 -13.71 3.58 13.16
C ILE A 87 -13.42 2.81 14.46
N ALA A 88 -12.18 2.34 14.62
CA ALA A 88 -11.61 2.08 15.94
C ALA A 88 -10.56 3.15 16.32
N GLU A 89 -9.83 3.69 15.36
CA GLU A 89 -8.70 4.60 15.59
C GLU A 89 -8.98 6.00 15.00
N PRO A 90 -9.05 7.07 15.83
CA PRO A 90 -9.31 8.45 15.36
C PRO A 90 -8.35 8.94 14.28
N GLU A 91 -7.09 8.49 14.34
CA GLU A 91 -6.04 8.82 13.37
C GLU A 91 -6.35 8.35 11.95
N LEU A 92 -7.01 7.21 11.76
CA LEU A 92 -7.37 6.71 10.43
C LEU A 92 -8.46 7.57 9.78
N ARG A 93 -9.36 8.14 10.58
CA ARG A 93 -10.38 9.07 10.09
C ARG A 93 -9.76 10.37 9.59
N GLU A 94 -8.77 10.91 10.30
CA GLU A 94 -8.07 12.13 9.88
C GLU A 94 -7.35 11.93 8.55
N VAL A 95 -6.65 10.80 8.39
CA VAL A 95 -5.99 10.47 7.10
C VAL A 95 -7.01 10.34 5.98
N ALA A 96 -8.15 9.70 6.21
CA ALA A 96 -9.21 9.58 5.22
C ALA A 96 -9.80 10.95 4.82
N GLN A 97 -9.95 11.87 5.77
CA GLN A 97 -10.40 13.24 5.51
C GLN A 97 -9.36 14.07 4.76
N GLU A 98 -8.09 13.95 5.11
CA GLU A 98 -7.00 14.73 4.52
C GLU A 98 -6.61 14.24 3.12
N LYS A 99 -6.43 12.93 2.97
CA LYS A 99 -5.91 12.32 1.72
C LYS A 99 -7.00 11.92 0.75
N GLY A 100 -8.22 11.70 1.24
CA GLY A 100 -9.36 11.26 0.45
C GLY A 100 -9.34 9.78 0.11
N ARG A 101 -10.50 9.28 -0.35
CA ARG A 101 -10.73 7.85 -0.61
C ARG A 101 -9.85 7.31 -1.74
N GLY A 102 -9.63 8.05 -2.83
CA GLY A 102 -8.85 7.56 -3.96
C GLY A 102 -7.40 7.27 -3.59
N TYR A 103 -6.77 8.16 -2.81
CA TYR A 103 -5.44 7.92 -2.23
C TYR A 103 -5.40 6.63 -1.38
N LEU A 104 -6.36 6.44 -0.47
CA LEU A 104 -6.40 5.25 0.38
C LEU A 104 -6.60 3.98 -0.44
N THR A 105 -7.44 4.00 -1.47
CA THR A 105 -7.60 2.87 -2.40
C THR A 105 -6.31 2.58 -3.15
N GLY A 106 -5.59 3.61 -3.61
CA GLY A 106 -4.30 3.45 -4.27
C GLY A 106 -3.27 2.80 -3.33
N ALA A 107 -3.15 3.29 -2.10
CA ALA A 107 -2.24 2.73 -1.11
C ALA A 107 -2.59 1.28 -0.74
N GLU A 108 -3.87 0.97 -0.52
CA GLU A 108 -4.34 -0.38 -0.18
C GLU A 108 -4.04 -1.38 -1.28
N ASN A 109 -4.47 -1.11 -2.51
CA ASN A 109 -4.20 -1.99 -3.65
C ASN A 109 -2.70 -2.22 -3.87
N THR A 110 -1.91 -1.17 -3.70
CA THR A 110 -0.45 -1.23 -3.85
C THR A 110 0.19 -2.12 -2.82
N LEU A 111 -0.16 -1.96 -1.55
CA LEU A 111 0.40 -2.77 -0.48
C LEU A 111 -0.07 -4.22 -0.60
N ALA A 112 -1.30 -4.46 -1.06
CA ALA A 112 -1.80 -5.79 -1.38
C ALA A 112 -1.00 -6.44 -2.52
N TRP A 113 -0.74 -5.70 -3.61
CA TRP A 113 0.10 -6.17 -4.72
C TRP A 113 1.55 -6.41 -4.28
N ALA A 114 2.13 -5.48 -3.52
CA ALA A 114 3.50 -5.56 -3.03
C ALA A 114 3.77 -6.78 -2.13
N ILE A 115 2.74 -7.41 -1.57
CA ILE A 115 2.85 -8.65 -0.80
C ILE A 115 2.34 -9.89 -1.55
N GLY A 116 2.24 -9.81 -2.88
CA GLY A 116 1.88 -10.92 -3.76
C GLY A 116 0.38 -11.08 -4.05
N GLY A 117 -0.45 -10.11 -3.70
CA GLY A 117 -1.86 -10.05 -4.12
C GLY A 117 -2.04 -9.60 -5.57
N ASP A 118 -3.27 -9.73 -6.07
CA ASP A 118 -3.73 -9.43 -7.43
C ASP A 118 -4.47 -8.07 -7.54
N ALA A 119 -4.30 -7.20 -6.55
CA ALA A 119 -5.01 -5.92 -6.46
C ALA A 119 -4.50 -4.85 -7.46
N LEU A 120 -3.35 -5.08 -8.07
CA LEU A 120 -2.80 -4.30 -9.18
C LEU A 120 -2.25 -5.25 -10.25
N TRP A 121 -2.07 -4.71 -11.45
CA TRP A 121 -1.40 -5.38 -12.55
C TRP A 121 -0.15 -4.61 -12.92
N ALA A 122 0.99 -5.30 -12.99
CA ALA A 122 2.21 -4.72 -13.52
C ALA A 122 2.33 -4.97 -15.03
N PRO A 123 2.86 -4.00 -15.81
CA PRO A 123 2.92 -4.12 -17.26
C PRO A 123 3.81 -5.25 -17.79
N TRP A 124 4.62 -5.85 -16.93
CA TRP A 124 5.48 -7.00 -17.22
C TRP A 124 4.90 -8.33 -16.73
N GLU A 125 3.74 -8.34 -16.07
CA GLU A 125 3.01 -9.55 -15.69
C GLU A 125 2.16 -10.00 -16.90
N THR A 126 2.73 -10.86 -17.75
CA THR A 126 2.06 -11.50 -18.90
C THR A 126 1.79 -12.96 -18.66
#